data_AF-A0A259G9G8-F1
#
_entry.id   AF-A0A259G9G8-F1
#
_cell.length_a   1.000
_cell.length_b   1.000
_cell.length_c   1.000
_cell.angle_alpha   90.00
_cell.angle_beta   90.00
_cell.angle_gamma   90.00
#
_symmetry.space_group_name_H-M   'P 1'
#
loop_
_entity.id
_entity.type
_entity.pdbx_description
1 polymer ?
#
loop_
_entity_poly.entity_id
_entity_poly.type
_entity_poly.pdbx_seq_one_letter_code
_entity_poly.pdbx_strand_id
1 'polypeptide(L)' 'MLVIVGYVVVVLAVFGGFALAGGHLAALFQPLELLMIGGGAGGAFLVGNNAKAIKATMKALPTIFKGSKY' A
#
# COMPACT_ATOMS: atom_id res chain seq x y z
N MET A 1 -10.05 -1.69 14.37
CA MET A 1 -11.05 -0.64 14.09
C MET A 1 -10.40 0.64 13.52
N LEU A 2 -9.35 1.19 14.15
CA LEU A 2 -8.63 2.37 13.64
C LEU A 2 -7.97 2.19 12.26
N VAL A 3 -7.52 0.98 11.91
CA VAL A 3 -6.88 0.69 10.61
C VAL A 3 -7.82 0.94 9.42
N ILE A 4 -9.08 0.50 9.52
CA ILE A 4 -10.07 0.70 8.45
C ILE A 4 -10.38 2.19 8.30
N VAL A 5 -10.57 2.89 9.42
CA VAL A 5 -10.79 4.35 9.43
C VAL A 5 -9.59 5.07 8.80
N GLY A 6 -8.37 4.67 9.16
CA GLY A 6 -7.14 5.21 8.58
C GLY A 6 -7.08 5.02 7.06
N TYR A 7 -7.43 3.83 6.55
CA TYR A 7 -7.49 3.59 5.11
C TYR A 7 -8.52 4.48 4.42
N VAL A 8 -9.70 4.68 5.01
CA VAL A 8 -10.72 5.59 4.45
C VAL A 8 -10.18 7.01 4.39
N VAL A 9 -9.52 7.49 5.45
CA VAL A 9 -8.92 8.84 5.47
C VAL A 9 -7.84 8.98 4.40
N VAL A 10 -6.95 7.99 4.24
CA VAL A 10 -5.90 8.01 3.21
C VAL A 10 -6.50 8.07 1.81
N VAL A 11 -7.47 7.20 1.51
CA VAL A 11 -8.13 7.16 0.20
C VAL A 11 -8.81 8.50 -0.10
N LEU A 12 -9.59 9.03 0.84
CA LEU A 12 -10.28 10.32 0.66
C LEU A 12 -9.30 11.49 0.51
N ALA A 13 -8.21 11.52 1.27
CA ALA A 13 -7.22 12.58 1.18
C ALA A 13 -6.47 12.54 -0.17
N VAL A 14 -6.04 11.36 -0.62
CA VAL A 14 -5.26 11.21 -1.86
C VAL A 14 -6.14 11.45 -3.09
N PHE A 15 -7.26 10.73 -3.22
CA PHE A 15 -8.12 10.89 -4.40
C PHE A 15 -8.92 12.20 -4.35
N GLY A 16 -9.39 12.60 -3.16
CA GLY A 16 -10.10 13.86 -2.98
C GLY A 16 -9.20 15.07 -3.24
N GLY A 17 -7.98 15.08 -2.69
CA GLY A 17 -7.01 16.16 -2.95
C GLY A 17 -6.63 16.27 -4.44
N PHE A 18 -6.43 15.13 -5.11
CA PHE A 18 -6.13 15.12 -6.55
C PHE A 18 -7.31 15.60 -7.41
N ALA A 19 -8.54 15.18 -7.08
CA ALA A 19 -9.74 15.65 -7.75
C ALA A 19 -10.01 17.14 -7.52
N LEU A 20 -9.81 17.64 -6.28
CA LEU A 20 -9.95 19.06 -5.93
C LEU A 20 -8.91 19.94 -6.65
N ALA A 21 -7.73 19.40 -6.93
CA ALA A 21 -6.72 20.07 -7.76
C ALA A 21 -7.07 20.10 -9.27
N GLY A 22 -8.24 19.56 -9.66
CA GLY A 22 -8.67 19.48 -11.06
C GLY A 22 -8.10 18.29 -11.83
N GLY A 23 -7.44 17.35 -11.14
CA GLY A 23 -6.87 16.15 -11.74
C GLY A 23 -7.93 15.12 -12.15
N HIS A 24 -7.75 14.50 -13.31
CA HIS A 24 -8.65 13.44 -13.77
C HIS A 24 -8.23 12.10 -13.15
N LEU A 25 -9.08 11.51 -12.30
CA LEU A 25 -8.72 10.30 -11.52
C LEU A 25 -8.25 9.12 -12.39
N ALA A 26 -8.73 9.02 -13.64
CA ALA A 26 -8.27 7.99 -14.57
C ALA A 26 -6.77 8.11 -14.91
N ALA A 27 -6.19 9.31 -14.82
CA ALA A 27 -4.76 9.53 -15.05
C ALA A 27 -3.87 8.94 -13.95
N LEU A 28 -4.42 8.68 -12.76
CA LEU A 28 -3.70 8.01 -11.66
C LEU A 28 -3.53 6.50 -11.90
N PHE A 29 -4.34 5.91 -12.78
CA PHE A 29 -4.28 4.49 -13.06
C PHE A 29 -3.32 4.22 -14.23
N GLN A 30 -2.03 4.26 -13.95
CA GLN A 30 -0.97 3.94 -14.91
C GLN A 30 -0.37 2.56 -14.62
N PRO A 31 -0.66 1.53 -15.44
CA PRO A 31 -0.15 0.17 -15.21
C PRO A 31 1.39 0.09 -15.20
N LEU A 32 2.04 0.92 -16.02
CA LEU A 32 3.49 1.02 -16.08
C LEU A 32 4.09 1.59 -14.79
N GLU A 33 3.51 2.65 -14.23
CA GLU A 33 3.97 3.17 -12.94
C GLU A 33 3.77 2.16 -11.81
N LEU A 34 2.65 1.43 -11.81
CA LEU A 34 2.44 0.37 -10.82
C LEU A 34 3.52 -0.71 -10.90
N LEU A 35 3.93 -1.10 -12.11
CA LEU A 35 5.01 -2.06 -12.31
C LEU A 35 6.37 -1.48 -11.88
N MET A 36 6.69 -0.24 -12.26
CA MET A 36 7.97 0.39 -11.93
C MET A 36 8.11 0.63 -10.43
N ILE A 37 7.11 1.27 -9.82
CA ILE A 37 7.11 1.60 -8.38
C ILE A 37 6.93 0.33 -7.55
N GLY A 38 5.95 -0.50 -7.88
CA GLY A 38 5.67 -1.74 -7.16
C GLY A 38 6.79 -2.77 -7.30
N GLY A 39 7.29 -2.97 -8.52
CA GLY A 39 8.43 -3.84 -8.79
C GLY A 39 9.72 -3.33 -8.17
N GLY A 40 9.97 -2.02 -8.20
CA GLY A 40 11.12 -1.38 -7.55
C GLY A 40 11.07 -1.52 -6.03
N ALA A 41 9.93 -1.22 -5.40
CA ALA A 41 9.74 -1.38 -3.97
C ALA A 41 9.86 -2.85 -3.53
N GLY A 42 9.26 -3.78 -4.29
CA GLY A 42 9.39 -5.22 -4.05
C GLY A 42 10.82 -5.72 -4.19
N GLY A 43 11.53 -5.30 -5.24
CA GLY A 43 12.95 -5.62 -5.46
C GLY A 43 13.84 -5.07 -4.35
N ALA A 44 13.65 -3.81 -3.97
CA ALA A 44 14.37 -3.19 -2.84
C ALA A 44 14.10 -3.91 -1.52
N PHE A 45 12.86 -4.34 -1.28
CA PHE A 45 12.52 -5.15 -0.11
C PHE A 45 13.25 -6.50 -0.11
N LEU A 46 13.36 -7.18 -1.26
CA LEU A 46 14.09 -8.45 -1.37
C LEU A 46 15.60 -8.27 -1.16
N VAL A 47 16.20 -7.21 -1.74
CA VAL A 47 17.63 -6.92 -1.60
C VAL A 47 17.97 -6.49 -0.17
N GLY A 48 17.11 -5.69 0.47
CA GLY A 48 17.35 -5.12 1.79
C GLY A 48 17.07 -6.07 2.96
N ASN A 49 16.52 -7.26 2.73
CA ASN A 49 16.09 -8.18 3.80
C ASN A 49 16.67 -9.59 3.63
N ASN A 50 16.89 -10.27 4.76
CA ASN A 50 17.25 -11.68 4.76
C ASN A 50 16.02 -12.59 4.62
N ALA A 51 16.25 -13.86 4.26
CA ALA A 51 15.17 -14.84 4.04
C ALA A 51 14.25 -15.05 5.26
N LYS A 52 14.76 -14.83 6.49
CA LYS A 52 13.97 -14.93 7.72
C LYS A 52 13.00 -13.75 7.85
N ALA A 53 13.47 -12.53 7.62
CA ALA A 53 12.65 -11.32 7.65
C ALA A 53 11.57 -11.35 6.56
N ILE A 54 11.94 -11.73 5.33
CA ILE A 54 10.97 -11.87 4.22
C ILE A 54 9.84 -12.85 4.61
N LYS A 55 10.19 -14.05 5.09
CA LYS A 55 9.18 -15.04 5.51
C LYS A 55 8.32 -14.55 6.68
N ALA A 56 8.91 -13.85 7.66
CA ALA A 56 8.19 -13.30 8.78
C ALA A 56 7.16 -12.25 8.34
N THR A 57 7.56 -11.32 7.47
CA THR A 57 6.68 -10.28 6.91
C THR A 57 5.53 -10.91 6.13
N MET A 58 5.80 -11.89 5.28
CA MET A 58 4.76 -12.59 4.51
C MET A 58 3.76 -13.34 5.40
N LYS A 59 4.22 -13.90 6.52
CA LYS A 59 3.35 -14.58 7.50
C LYS A 59 2.51 -13.62 8.32
N ALA A 60 3.04 -12.42 8.60
CA ALA A 60 2.35 -11.37 9.35
C ALA A 60 1.35 -10.60 8.47
N LEU A 61 1.59 -10.48 7.17
CA LEU A 61 0.72 -9.76 6.23
C LEU A 61 -0.78 -10.12 6.34
N PRO A 62 -1.20 -11.41 6.34
CA PRO A 62 -2.62 -11.75 6.49
C PRO A 62 -3.18 -11.47 7.89
N THR A 63 -2.33 -11.32 8.91
CA THR A 63 -2.77 -11.03 10.28
C THR A 63 -3.15 -9.57 10.48
N ILE A 64 -2.65 -8.64 9.66
CA ILE A 64 -3.00 -7.21 9.77
C ILE A 64 -4.48 -6.93 9.44
N PHE A 65 -5.10 -7.80 8.64
CA PHE A 65 -6.53 -7.73 8.30
C PHE A 65 -7.42 -8.39 9.36
N LYS A 66 -6.85 -9.19 10.26
CA LYS A 66 -7.58 -9.76 11.39
C LYS A 66 -7.51 -8.77 12.55
N GLY A 67 -8.67 -8.35 13.05
CA GLY A 67 -8.74 -7.48 14.23
C GLY A 67 -7.98 -8.08 15.41
N SER A 68 -7.32 -7.23 16.20
CA SER A 68 -6.71 -7.59 17.47
C SER A 68 -7.66 -8.48 18.28
N LYS A 69 -7.15 -9.61 18.79
CA LYS A 69 -7.89 -10.49 19.72
C LYS A 69 -7.92 -9.94 21.17
N TYR A 70 -7.30 -8.78 21.39
CA TYR A 70 -7.46 -7.96 22.59
C TYR A 70 -8.47 -6.87 22.32
#